data_AF-A0A7W1I4V6-F1
#
_entry.id   AF-A0A7W1I4V6-F1
#
_cell.length_a   1.000
_cell.length_b   1.000
_cell.length_c   1.000
_cell.angle_alpha   90.00
_cell.angle_beta   90.00
_cell.angle_gamma   90.00
#
_symmetry.space_group_name_H-M   'P 1'
#
loop_
_entity.id
_entity.type
_entity.pdbx_description
1 polymer ?
#
loop_
_entity_poly.entity_id
_entity_poly.type
_entity_poly.pdbx_seq_one_letter_code
_entity_poly.pdbx_strand_id
1 'polypeptide(L)'
;MAYRFLLEVPGTLAPDANVAVDLAGDAQVILVRDSHGLGFDDPYVDLTIAAHSLRVLDTLYDWFDELGASRPDIRIVLHSGERLTLESHERGDMVAAIRRDQPWVDRSIPKIGDHEADEFDPIASSDTGLAENEDMASTIDAMGDSAPGILSAMSPVSSTAIATERSTESAIRIRDLNHIAVQVPNLAKAEQFYAEFLGMRVVGRSRRGADSRYERLPEADTERNDGRIERDADVTFLRNGPLTLALLWVGGGARLERGVVDHLSVAVDAATFATLKGEALMRPLTIIHGSDASITFLDPFGVTWEVTVRGSVMQ
;
A
#
# COMPACT_ATOMS: atom_id res chain seq x y z
N MET A 1 3.79 2.58 7.24
CA MET A 1 3.69 1.10 7.29
C MET A 1 2.34 0.81 7.90
N ALA A 2 1.42 0.14 7.20
CA ALA A 2 0.05 -0.03 7.69
C ALA A 2 -0.05 -1.28 8.57
N TYR A 3 -0.35 -1.11 9.86
CA TYR A 3 -0.60 -2.18 10.82
C TYR A 3 -1.99 -2.77 10.62
N ARG A 4 -2.11 -4.08 10.83
CA ARG A 4 -3.40 -4.76 10.88
C ARG A 4 -3.44 -5.71 12.06
N PHE A 5 -4.51 -5.62 12.83
CA PHE A 5 -4.78 -6.50 13.97
C PHE A 5 -6.29 -6.65 14.16
N LEU A 6 -6.70 -7.64 14.94
CA LEU A 6 -8.09 -7.83 15.31
C LEU A 6 -8.31 -7.29 16.72
N LEU A 7 -9.41 -6.57 16.92
CA LEU A 7 -9.90 -6.14 18.21
C LEU A 7 -11.17 -6.94 18.52
N GLU A 8 -11.12 -7.79 19.53
CA GLU A 8 -12.23 -8.59 20.02
C GLU A 8 -12.92 -7.82 21.16
N VAL A 9 -14.19 -7.44 20.94
CA VAL A 9 -15.01 -6.66 21.88
C VAL A 9 -16.41 -7.27 21.99
N PRO A 10 -17.15 -7.04 23.09
CA PRO A 10 -18.56 -7.38 23.14
C PRO A 10 -19.33 -6.65 22.03
N GLY A 11 -20.26 -7.33 21.37
CA GLY A 11 -21.04 -6.79 20.25
C GLY A 11 -21.80 -5.50 20.60
N THR A 12 -22.21 -5.35 21.87
CA THR A 12 -22.85 -4.12 22.37
C THR A 12 -21.92 -2.91 22.37
N LEU A 13 -20.60 -3.12 22.42
CA LEU A 13 -19.58 -2.07 22.46
C LEU A 13 -18.88 -1.87 21.11
N ALA A 14 -19.20 -2.67 20.09
CA ALA A 14 -18.59 -2.55 18.78
C ALA A 14 -18.77 -1.15 18.12
N PRO A 15 -19.94 -0.48 18.23
CA PRO A 15 -20.09 0.88 17.72
C PRO A 15 -19.17 1.88 18.42
N ASP A 16 -19.06 1.79 19.75
CA ASP A 16 -18.22 2.70 20.55
C ASP A 16 -16.73 2.45 20.29
N ALA A 17 -16.33 1.17 20.17
CA ALA A 17 -14.99 0.80 19.76
C ALA A 17 -14.62 1.34 18.38
N ASN A 18 -15.57 1.35 17.43
CA ASN A 18 -15.34 1.94 16.11
C ASN A 18 -15.10 3.45 16.19
N VAL A 19 -15.87 4.17 17.03
CA VAL A 19 -15.65 5.61 17.28
C VAL A 19 -14.25 5.84 17.88
N ALA A 20 -13.83 5.01 18.85
CA ALA A 20 -12.50 5.10 19.46
C ALA A 20 -11.37 4.86 18.44
N VAL A 21 -11.57 3.97 17.47
CA VAL A 21 -10.63 3.75 16.36
C VAL A 21 -10.56 4.97 15.44
N ASP A 22 -11.71 5.53 15.06
CA ASP A 22 -11.78 6.68 14.15
C ASP A 22 -11.14 7.95 14.74
N LEU A 23 -11.17 8.11 16.07
CA LEU A 23 -10.52 9.23 16.77
C LEU A 23 -8.99 9.29 16.55
N ALA A 24 -8.35 8.17 16.21
CA ALA A 24 -6.92 8.16 15.89
C ALA A 24 -6.60 8.94 14.59
N GLY A 25 -7.60 9.11 13.71
CA GLY A 25 -7.50 9.85 12.44
C GLY A 25 -6.71 9.14 11.33
N ASP A 26 -5.95 8.10 11.65
CA ASP A 26 -5.17 7.30 10.71
C ASP A 26 -5.45 5.79 10.78
N ALA A 27 -6.52 5.41 11.49
CA ALA A 27 -7.01 4.05 11.64
C ALA A 27 -8.49 3.93 11.27
N GLN A 28 -8.91 2.74 10.85
CA GLN A 28 -10.29 2.43 10.50
C GLN A 28 -10.61 0.95 10.76
N VAL A 29 -11.88 0.67 11.08
CA VAL A 29 -12.40 -0.70 11.11
C VAL A 29 -12.82 -1.10 9.70
N ILE A 30 -12.20 -2.15 9.15
CA ILE A 30 -12.47 -2.64 7.79
C ILE A 30 -13.62 -3.65 7.77
N LEU A 31 -13.70 -4.49 8.81
CA LEU A 31 -14.64 -5.60 8.86
C LEU A 31 -15.04 -5.87 10.30
N VAL A 32 -16.34 -6.07 10.51
CA VAL A 32 -16.89 -6.59 11.77
C VAL A 32 -17.47 -7.96 11.47
N ARG A 33 -17.13 -8.95 12.28
CA ARG A 33 -17.60 -10.34 12.14
C ARG A 33 -17.73 -10.98 13.51
N ASP A 34 -18.42 -12.11 13.59
CA ASP A 34 -18.51 -12.90 14.82
C ASP A 34 -17.10 -13.36 15.25
N SER A 35 -16.84 -13.37 16.56
CA SER A 35 -15.55 -13.84 17.08
C SER A 35 -15.33 -15.32 16.74
N HIS A 36 -14.09 -15.67 16.42
CA HIS A 36 -13.67 -17.05 16.11
C HIS A 36 -13.46 -17.89 17.38
N GLY A 37 -14.01 -17.47 18.53
CA GLY A 37 -13.60 -17.91 19.86
C GLY A 37 -14.40 -19.03 20.50
N LEU A 38 -15.70 -18.86 20.75
CA LEU A 38 -16.37 -19.69 21.79
C LEU A 38 -17.75 -20.27 21.43
N GLY A 39 -18.21 -20.12 20.18
CA GLY A 39 -19.45 -20.74 19.69
C GLY A 39 -20.42 -19.74 19.05
N PHE A 40 -21.56 -20.23 18.57
CA PHE A 40 -22.58 -19.41 17.89
C PHE A 40 -23.24 -18.36 18.81
N ASP A 41 -23.20 -18.58 20.13
CA ASP A 41 -23.79 -17.70 21.15
C ASP A 41 -22.74 -16.78 21.82
N ASP A 42 -21.53 -16.67 21.26
CA ASP A 42 -20.48 -15.81 21.80
C ASP A 42 -20.87 -14.33 21.62
N PRO A 43 -21.00 -13.54 22.70
CA PRO A 43 -21.42 -12.14 22.59
C PRO A 43 -20.30 -11.23 22.03
N TYR A 44 -19.15 -11.78 21.63
CA TYR A 44 -18.00 -11.05 21.12
C TYR A 44 -17.95 -11.00 19.59
N VAL A 45 -17.44 -9.88 19.09
CA VAL A 45 -17.20 -9.63 17.66
C VAL A 45 -15.75 -9.24 17.43
N ASP A 46 -15.21 -9.66 16.30
CA ASP A 46 -13.89 -9.29 15.82
C ASP A 46 -13.99 -8.07 14.89
N LEU A 47 -13.37 -6.97 15.31
CA LEU A 47 -13.16 -5.78 14.51
C LEU A 47 -11.77 -5.88 13.86
N THR A 48 -11.72 -5.97 12.53
CA THR A 48 -10.47 -5.87 11.79
C THR A 48 -10.05 -4.40 11.70
N ILE A 49 -9.01 -4.03 12.42
CA ILE A 49 -8.47 -2.67 12.41
C ILE A 49 -7.31 -2.60 11.42
N ALA A 50 -7.33 -1.60 10.55
CA ALA A 50 -6.17 -1.18 9.77
C ALA A 50 -5.77 0.23 10.16
N ALA A 51 -4.49 0.44 10.47
CA ALA A 51 -3.98 1.70 10.96
C ALA A 51 -2.62 2.05 10.32
N HIS A 52 -2.39 3.31 9.99
CA HIS A 52 -1.08 3.75 9.47
C HIS A 52 -0.02 3.90 10.58
N SER A 53 -0.47 4.09 11.82
CA SER A 53 0.36 4.08 13.02
C SER A 53 -0.34 3.33 14.14
N LEU A 54 0.41 2.98 15.19
CA LEU A 54 -0.15 2.36 16.39
C LEU A 54 -0.65 3.38 17.43
N ARG A 55 -0.84 4.66 17.03
CA ARG A 55 -1.49 5.67 17.88
C ARG A 55 -2.95 5.34 18.18
N VAL A 56 -3.58 4.52 17.35
CA VAL A 56 -4.90 3.93 17.63
C VAL A 56 -4.93 3.16 18.96
N LEU A 57 -3.81 2.64 19.43
CA LEU A 57 -3.76 2.03 20.76
C LEU A 57 -3.95 3.08 21.86
N ASP A 58 -3.45 4.31 21.70
CA ASP A 58 -3.66 5.35 22.70
C ASP A 58 -5.17 5.64 22.84
N THR A 59 -5.87 5.82 21.72
CA THR A 59 -7.33 6.08 21.74
C THR A 59 -8.13 4.88 22.24
N LEU A 60 -7.71 3.65 21.92
CA LEU A 60 -8.36 2.44 22.43
C LEU A 60 -8.16 2.25 23.93
N TYR A 61 -6.97 2.54 24.46
CA TYR A 61 -6.74 2.45 25.90
C TYR A 61 -7.44 3.57 26.66
N ASP A 62 -7.49 4.79 26.11
CA ASP A 62 -8.22 5.90 26.74
C ASP A 62 -9.73 5.59 26.79
N TRP A 63 -10.29 5.08 25.69
CA TRP A 63 -11.65 4.55 25.67
C TRP A 63 -11.86 3.39 26.67
N PHE A 64 -10.92 2.46 26.75
CA PHE A 64 -10.96 1.34 27.69
C PHE A 64 -10.92 1.79 29.16
N ASP A 65 -10.22 2.89 29.45
CA ASP A 65 -10.15 3.50 30.77
C ASP A 65 -11.45 4.25 31.12
N GLU A 66 -12.11 4.87 30.13
CA GLU A 66 -13.42 5.53 30.28
C GLU A 66 -14.56 4.56 30.66
N LEU A 67 -14.46 3.28 30.28
CA LEU A 67 -15.44 2.23 30.63
C LEU A 67 -15.50 1.93 32.14
N GLY A 68 -14.48 2.34 32.92
CA GLY A 68 -14.46 2.23 34.37
C GLY A 68 -14.27 0.81 34.93
N ALA A 69 -14.59 0.63 36.22
CA ALA A 69 -14.22 -0.56 37.00
C ALA A 69 -15.02 -1.85 36.69
N SER A 70 -16.06 -1.77 35.86
CA SER A 70 -16.86 -2.93 35.43
C SER A 70 -16.79 -3.12 33.91
N ARG A 71 -15.60 -2.85 33.34
CA ARG A 71 -15.35 -3.00 31.91
C ARG A 71 -15.29 -4.50 31.52
N PRO A 72 -15.85 -4.86 30.36
CA PRO A 72 -15.73 -6.21 29.84
C PRO A 72 -14.30 -6.49 29.34
N ASP A 73 -13.99 -7.76 29.16
CA ASP A 73 -12.67 -8.20 28.69
C ASP A 73 -12.49 -7.86 27.21
N ILE A 74 -11.68 -6.85 26.91
CA ILE A 74 -11.40 -6.42 25.53
C ILE A 74 -10.02 -6.91 25.14
N ARG A 75 -9.90 -7.52 23.97
CA ARG A 75 -8.68 -8.23 23.56
C ARG A 75 -8.22 -7.81 22.18
N ILE A 76 -6.91 -7.87 21.99
CA ILE A 76 -6.30 -7.82 20.66
C ILE A 76 -5.91 -9.24 20.28
N VAL A 77 -6.40 -9.69 19.12
CA VAL A 77 -6.04 -10.99 18.55
C VAL A 77 -4.95 -10.79 17.52
N LEU A 78 -3.80 -11.38 17.81
CA LEU A 78 -2.63 -11.42 16.95
C LEU A 78 -2.85 -12.41 15.79
N HIS A 79 -2.10 -12.23 14.72
CA HIS A 79 -2.04 -13.14 13.57
C HIS A 79 -1.59 -14.55 13.98
N SER A 80 -0.75 -14.67 15.01
CA SER A 80 -0.41 -15.95 15.66
C SER A 80 -1.63 -16.68 16.26
N GLY A 81 -2.77 -16.00 16.43
CA GLY A 81 -3.95 -16.48 17.14
C GLY A 81 -3.90 -16.23 18.65
N GLU A 82 -2.82 -15.65 19.15
CA GLU A 82 -2.68 -15.23 20.54
C GLU A 82 -3.64 -14.08 20.86
N ARG A 83 -4.27 -14.11 22.04
CA ARG A 83 -5.21 -13.10 22.51
C ARG A 83 -4.61 -12.35 23.68
N LEU A 84 -4.38 -11.06 23.50
CA LEU A 84 -3.80 -10.17 24.51
C LEU A 84 -4.92 -9.28 25.07
N THR A 85 -5.22 -9.40 26.36
CA THR A 85 -6.24 -8.54 26.98
C THR A 85 -5.68 -7.15 27.25
N LEU A 86 -6.47 -6.10 26.99
CA LEU A 86 -6.08 -4.71 27.28
C LEU A 86 -5.84 -4.47 28.77
N GLU A 87 -6.49 -5.24 29.65
CA GLU A 87 -6.31 -5.12 31.10
C GLU A 87 -4.95 -5.63 31.59
N SER A 88 -4.41 -6.68 30.96
CA SER A 88 -3.18 -7.33 31.42
C SER A 88 -1.91 -6.82 30.74
N HIS A 89 -2.05 -6.01 29.68
CA HIS A 89 -0.92 -5.52 28.89
C HIS A 89 -0.87 -4.00 28.95
N GLU A 90 0.32 -3.45 29.15
CA GLU A 90 0.53 -2.01 29.03
C GLU A 90 0.56 -1.59 27.55
N ARG A 91 0.24 -0.31 27.29
CA ARG A 91 0.23 0.29 25.94
C ARG A 91 1.50 -0.03 25.15
N GLY A 92 2.67 0.09 25.78
CA GLY A 92 3.97 -0.17 25.14
C GLY A 92 4.19 -1.63 24.77
N ASP A 93 3.76 -2.56 25.62
CA ASP A 93 3.87 -4.00 25.36
C ASP A 93 2.96 -4.42 24.22
N MET A 94 1.75 -3.86 24.17
CA MET A 94 0.80 -4.09 23.08
C MET A 94 1.32 -3.59 21.74
N VAL A 95 1.92 -2.39 21.72
CA VAL A 95 2.62 -1.86 20.52
C VAL A 95 3.70 -2.82 20.06
N ALA A 96 4.51 -3.33 20.99
CA ALA A 96 5.62 -4.21 20.69
C ALA A 96 5.14 -5.58 20.18
N ALA A 97 4.07 -6.12 20.76
CA ALA A 97 3.45 -7.37 20.34
C ALA A 97 2.90 -7.27 18.91
N ILE A 98 2.08 -6.25 18.64
CA ILE A 98 1.50 -6.04 17.30
C ILE A 98 2.60 -5.85 16.26
N ARG A 99 3.65 -5.07 16.58
CA ARG A 99 4.79 -4.85 15.66
C ARG A 99 5.51 -6.14 15.28
N ARG A 100 5.70 -7.07 16.23
CA ARG A 100 6.42 -8.34 15.98
C ARG A 100 5.58 -9.34 15.20
N ASP A 101 4.28 -9.29 15.39
CA ASP A 101 3.32 -10.25 14.83
C ASP A 101 2.82 -9.85 13.43
N GLN A 102 3.29 -8.73 12.87
CA GLN A 102 2.89 -8.35 11.52
C GLN A 102 3.41 -9.36 10.48
N PRO A 103 2.58 -9.80 9.52
CA PRO A 103 2.90 -10.90 8.59
C PRO A 103 4.07 -10.61 7.63
N TRP A 104 4.60 -9.39 7.59
CA TRP A 104 5.78 -9.02 6.82
C TRP A 104 7.09 -9.10 7.61
N VAL A 105 7.03 -9.15 8.95
CA VAL A 105 8.21 -9.12 9.83
C VAL A 105 9.11 -10.34 9.58
N ASP A 106 8.51 -11.51 9.37
CA ASP A 106 9.23 -12.73 9.01
C ASP A 106 10.01 -12.64 7.68
N ARG A 107 9.69 -11.66 6.84
CA ARG A 107 10.28 -11.48 5.50
C ARG A 107 11.14 -10.21 5.35
N SER A 108 11.10 -9.29 6.32
CA SER A 108 11.78 -7.99 6.21
C SER A 108 12.90 -7.77 7.22
N ILE A 109 13.05 -8.65 8.22
CA ILE A 109 14.24 -8.64 9.09
C ILE A 109 15.37 -9.37 8.34
N PRO A 110 16.51 -8.70 8.06
CA PRO A 110 17.69 -9.38 7.55
C PRO A 110 18.08 -10.47 8.55
N LYS A 111 18.09 -11.73 8.11
CA LYS A 111 18.56 -12.88 8.89
C LYS A 111 20.08 -12.86 9.02
N ILE A 112 20.63 -11.81 9.63
CA ILE A 112 22.06 -11.73 9.92
C ILE A 112 22.29 -12.59 11.17
N GLY A 113 22.65 -13.86 10.96
CA GLY A 113 22.93 -14.81 12.03
C GLY A 113 22.41 -16.23 11.77
N ASP A 114 21.39 -16.41 10.95
CA ASP A 114 20.89 -17.74 10.54
C ASP A 114 21.66 -18.22 9.31
N HIS A 115 22.95 -18.54 9.50
CA HIS A 115 23.59 -19.49 8.60
C HIS A 115 23.28 -20.88 9.15
N GLU A 116 22.49 -21.65 8.40
CA GLU A 116 22.50 -23.10 8.57
C GLU A 116 23.96 -23.54 8.49
N ALA A 117 24.45 -24.23 9.52
CA ALA A 117 25.72 -24.92 9.40
C ALA A 117 25.50 -25.97 8.32
N ASP A 118 26.03 -25.72 7.11
CA ASP A 118 26.14 -26.76 6.09
C ASP A 118 26.81 -27.96 6.77
N GLU A 119 26.03 -29.02 6.93
CA GLU A 119 26.44 -30.27 7.54
C GLU A 119 27.47 -30.91 6.60
N PHE A 120 28.74 -30.54 6.82
CA PHE A 120 29.88 -31.11 6.11
C PHE A 120 30.07 -32.56 6.57
N ASP A 121 29.64 -33.51 5.74
CA ASP A 121 29.92 -34.94 5.88
C ASP A 121 31.46 -35.18 5.95
N PRO A 122 32.01 -35.73 7.05
CA PRO A 122 33.43 -36.05 7.12
C PRO A 122 33.64 -37.52 6.75
N ILE A 123 33.92 -37.80 5.47
CA ILE A 123 34.55 -39.07 5.09
C ILE A 123 35.91 -38.80 4.44
N ALA A 124 36.92 -38.90 5.30
CA ALA A 124 38.28 -39.39 5.07
C ALA A 124 39.04 -38.93 3.81
N SER A 125 40.02 -38.05 4.01
CA SER A 125 41.37 -38.25 3.45
C SER A 125 42.39 -37.66 4.41
N SER A 126 43.42 -38.46 4.63
CA SER A 126 44.49 -38.35 5.61
C SER A 126 45.59 -37.36 5.23
N ASP A 127 46.22 -36.82 6.27
CA ASP A 127 47.67 -36.62 6.40
C ASP A 127 48.30 -35.39 5.71
N THR A 128 48.68 -34.38 6.51
CA THR A 128 50.09 -34.11 6.88
C THR A 128 50.26 -32.73 7.55
N GLY A 129 51.01 -32.70 8.66
CA GLY A 129 51.88 -31.57 9.00
C GLY A 129 51.39 -30.58 10.06
N LEU A 130 51.63 -30.90 11.34
CA LEU A 130 51.85 -29.91 12.40
C LEU A 130 53.13 -29.11 12.10
N ALA A 131 53.06 -27.78 12.19
CA ALA A 131 54.18 -26.96 12.65
C ALA A 131 53.67 -25.61 13.17
N GLU A 132 54.12 -25.31 14.39
CA GLU A 132 53.95 -24.09 15.17
C GLU A 132 54.52 -22.86 14.44
N ASN A 133 53.97 -21.68 14.71
CA ASN A 133 54.73 -20.65 15.42
C ASN A 133 53.86 -19.42 15.72
N GLU A 134 53.91 -19.06 17.00
CA GLU A 134 53.56 -17.77 17.55
C GLU A 134 54.50 -16.67 17.03
N ASP A 135 54.11 -15.44 17.37
CA ASP A 135 54.90 -14.21 17.51
C ASP A 135 54.81 -13.07 16.49
N MET A 136 54.73 -11.90 17.12
CA MET A 136 54.98 -10.52 16.69
C MET A 136 53.79 -9.59 16.41
N ALA A 137 53.47 -8.87 17.49
CA ALA A 137 52.86 -7.56 17.60
C ALA A 137 53.60 -6.42 16.87
N SER A 138 52.85 -5.36 16.54
CA SER A 138 53.10 -3.92 16.85
C SER A 138 52.30 -3.03 15.86
N THR A 139 51.30 -2.26 16.31
CA THR A 139 51.39 -0.86 16.81
C THR A 139 51.72 0.14 15.71
N ILE A 140 50.78 1.06 15.38
CA ILE A 140 50.83 2.56 15.36
C ILE A 140 49.38 3.05 15.09
N ASP A 141 48.55 3.46 16.07
CA ASP A 141 48.28 4.82 16.61
C ASP A 141 48.12 5.94 15.55
N ALA A 142 46.91 6.45 15.27
CA ALA A 142 46.17 7.52 15.98
C ALA A 142 46.61 8.97 15.68
N MET A 143 45.65 9.87 15.92
CA MET A 143 45.64 11.35 15.77
C MET A 143 45.19 11.84 14.38
N GLY A 144 44.17 12.68 14.22
CA GLY A 144 43.42 13.48 15.19
C GLY A 144 43.28 14.93 14.70
N ASP A 145 42.02 15.38 14.66
CA ASP A 145 41.57 16.70 15.12
C ASP A 145 41.28 17.83 14.12
N SER A 146 40.28 18.62 14.55
CA SER A 146 39.90 20.00 14.19
C SER A 146 38.72 20.26 13.21
N ALA A 147 37.54 20.49 13.80
CA ALA A 147 36.61 21.58 13.42
C ALA A 147 37.11 22.93 14.06
N PRO A 148 36.57 24.17 13.88
CA PRO A 148 35.19 24.56 13.48
C PRO A 148 35.01 25.88 12.66
N GLY A 149 33.77 26.22 12.26
CA GLY A 149 33.21 27.54 12.58
C GLY A 149 32.76 28.57 11.50
N ILE A 150 31.44 28.77 11.43
CA ILE A 150 30.64 30.04 11.39
C ILE A 150 30.87 31.07 10.25
N LEU A 151 29.80 31.41 9.49
CA LEU A 151 29.22 32.77 9.41
C LEU A 151 27.86 32.82 8.69
N SER A 152 27.02 33.68 9.26
CA SER A 152 25.61 33.97 9.03
C SER A 152 25.43 35.04 7.94
N ALA A 153 24.34 34.99 7.16
CA ALA A 153 23.61 36.18 6.71
C ALA A 153 22.23 35.82 6.10
N MET A 154 21.25 36.68 6.40
CA MET A 154 19.82 36.55 6.20
C MET A 154 19.33 37.00 4.80
N SER A 155 18.12 36.55 4.44
CA SER A 155 17.22 36.77 3.29
C SER A 155 16.99 38.23 2.80
N PRO A 156 16.04 38.52 1.87
CA PRO A 156 15.65 37.90 0.58
C PRO A 156 15.70 38.93 -0.59
N VAL A 157 15.86 38.50 -1.85
CA VAL A 157 15.54 39.36 -3.00
C VAL A 157 14.84 38.55 -4.09
N SER A 158 13.56 38.84 -4.31
CA SER A 158 12.86 38.53 -5.55
C SER A 158 13.63 39.15 -6.71
N SER A 159 14.16 38.31 -7.60
CA SER A 159 14.64 38.76 -8.90
C SER A 159 14.34 37.68 -9.92
N THR A 160 13.43 38.04 -10.81
CA THR A 160 13.06 37.39 -12.06
C THR A 160 14.33 37.05 -12.84
N ALA A 161 14.82 35.83 -12.68
CA ALA A 161 15.92 35.33 -13.48
C ALA A 161 15.32 34.57 -14.67
N ILE A 162 15.33 35.24 -15.82
CA ILE A 162 15.20 34.62 -17.14
C ILE A 162 16.24 33.51 -17.19
N ALA A 163 15.79 32.26 -17.07
CA ALA A 163 16.63 31.10 -17.24
C ALA A 163 17.08 31.09 -18.70
N THR A 164 18.30 31.56 -18.94
CA THR A 164 19.03 31.29 -20.16
C THR A 164 19.22 29.77 -20.22
N GLU A 165 18.38 29.12 -21.02
CA GLU A 165 18.46 27.70 -21.36
C GLU A 165 19.86 27.42 -21.90
N ARG A 166 20.74 26.89 -21.04
CA ARG A 166 21.92 26.17 -21.51
C ARG A 166 21.38 24.92 -22.18
N SER A 167 21.57 24.86 -23.50
CA SER A 167 21.44 23.67 -24.34
C SER A 167 21.95 22.44 -23.58
N THR A 168 21.03 21.62 -23.07
CA THR A 168 21.31 20.29 -22.56
C THR A 168 21.36 19.36 -23.76
N GLU A 169 22.57 19.18 -24.32
CA GLU A 169 22.85 18.36 -25.51
C GLU A 169 22.64 16.84 -25.34
N SER A 170 21.88 16.42 -24.33
CA SER A 170 21.29 15.08 -24.27
C SER A 170 19.96 15.08 -23.50
N ALA A 171 19.05 15.99 -23.84
CA ALA A 171 17.68 15.90 -23.36
C ALA A 171 16.98 14.68 -23.99
N ILE A 172 16.62 13.70 -23.15
CA ILE A 172 15.78 12.57 -23.57
C ILE A 172 14.44 13.14 -24.06
N ARG A 173 14.13 12.92 -25.35
CA ARG A 173 12.88 13.35 -25.96
C ARG A 173 11.84 12.23 -25.86
N ILE A 174 11.04 12.27 -24.80
CA ILE A 174 9.85 11.42 -24.69
C ILE A 174 8.84 11.91 -25.73
N ARG A 175 8.45 11.04 -26.66
CA ARG A 175 7.50 11.37 -27.73
C ARG A 175 6.07 11.36 -27.23
N ASP A 176 5.71 10.31 -26.50
CA ASP A 176 4.35 10.08 -26.01
C ASP A 176 4.37 9.14 -24.81
N LEU A 177 3.29 9.18 -24.02
CA LEU A 177 3.00 8.20 -22.99
C LEU A 177 2.14 7.09 -23.59
N ASN A 178 2.74 5.94 -23.87
CA ASN A 178 2.04 4.85 -24.57
C ASN A 178 0.85 4.31 -23.78
N HIS A 179 1.05 3.97 -22.51
CA HIS A 179 0.01 3.49 -21.60
C HIS A 179 0.51 3.51 -20.16
N ILE A 180 -0.43 3.42 -19.22
CA ILE A 180 -0.18 3.17 -17.80
C ILE A 180 -0.65 1.75 -17.48
N ALA A 181 0.24 0.96 -16.89
CA ALA A 181 -0.03 -0.41 -16.47
C ALA A 181 -0.73 -0.44 -15.10
N VAL A 182 -1.89 -1.08 -15.01
CA VAL A 182 -2.65 -1.26 -13.76
C VAL A 182 -2.87 -2.74 -13.53
N GLN A 183 -2.46 -3.24 -12.37
CA GLN A 183 -2.69 -4.62 -11.99
C GLN A 183 -4.12 -4.79 -11.48
N VAL A 184 -4.81 -5.81 -11.98
CA VAL A 184 -6.21 -6.09 -11.62
C VAL A 184 -6.41 -7.59 -11.36
N PRO A 185 -7.22 -7.96 -10.34
CA PRO A 185 -7.46 -9.35 -10.00
C PRO A 185 -8.50 -9.99 -10.94
N ASN A 186 -9.33 -9.15 -11.57
CA ASN A 186 -10.40 -9.55 -12.47
C ASN A 186 -10.52 -8.54 -13.60
N LEU A 187 -10.11 -8.93 -14.81
CA LEU A 187 -10.18 -8.07 -16.00
C LEU A 187 -11.61 -7.62 -16.31
N ALA A 188 -12.62 -8.48 -16.10
CA ALA A 188 -14.00 -8.19 -16.51
C ALA A 188 -14.60 -7.06 -15.68
N LYS A 189 -14.40 -7.14 -14.36
CA LYS A 189 -14.82 -6.09 -13.44
C LYS A 189 -14.07 -4.79 -13.70
N ALA A 190 -12.78 -4.86 -14.03
CA ALA A 190 -11.97 -3.68 -14.31
C ALA A 190 -12.34 -3.00 -15.64
N GLU A 191 -12.51 -3.78 -16.70
CA GLU A 191 -13.00 -3.29 -18.00
C GLU A 191 -14.34 -2.58 -17.82
N GLN A 192 -15.30 -3.22 -17.14
CA GLN A 192 -16.61 -2.63 -16.88
C GLN A 192 -16.48 -1.33 -16.08
N PHE A 193 -15.71 -1.33 -14.98
CA PHE A 193 -15.54 -0.16 -14.14
C PHE A 193 -14.96 1.03 -14.91
N TYR A 194 -13.84 0.85 -15.62
CA TYR A 194 -13.20 1.95 -16.34
C TYR A 194 -13.99 2.39 -17.58
N ALA A 195 -14.75 1.48 -18.20
CA ALA A 195 -15.67 1.84 -19.28
C ALA A 195 -16.83 2.71 -18.76
N GLU A 196 -17.46 2.32 -17.66
CA GLU A 196 -18.59 3.05 -17.10
C GLU A 196 -18.17 4.37 -16.43
N PHE A 197 -17.06 4.37 -15.69
CA PHE A 197 -16.66 5.51 -14.87
C PHE A 197 -15.81 6.54 -15.64
N LEU A 198 -14.83 6.08 -16.43
CA LEU A 198 -13.95 6.95 -17.22
C LEU A 198 -14.31 7.00 -18.71
N GLY A 199 -15.39 6.33 -19.14
CA GLY A 199 -15.79 6.30 -20.55
C GLY A 199 -14.77 5.61 -21.47
N MET A 200 -13.94 4.71 -20.94
CA MET A 200 -12.87 4.07 -21.73
C MET A 200 -13.40 2.94 -22.61
N ARG A 201 -12.86 2.81 -23.82
CA ARG A 201 -13.17 1.70 -24.73
C ARG A 201 -12.03 0.71 -24.82
N VAL A 202 -12.34 -0.58 -24.96
CA VAL A 202 -11.35 -1.62 -25.24
C VAL A 202 -10.77 -1.39 -26.64
N VAL A 203 -9.45 -1.36 -26.76
CA VAL A 203 -8.72 -1.16 -28.04
C VAL A 203 -7.86 -2.36 -28.43
N GLY A 204 -7.74 -3.35 -27.55
CA GLY A 204 -7.06 -4.61 -27.85
C GLY A 204 -6.88 -5.47 -26.61
N ARG A 205 -6.68 -6.76 -26.83
CA ARG A 205 -6.33 -7.73 -25.80
C ARG A 205 -5.04 -8.45 -26.18
N SER A 206 -4.31 -8.93 -25.18
CA SER A 206 -3.08 -9.68 -25.37
C SER A 206 -2.95 -10.79 -24.35
N ARG A 207 -2.34 -11.89 -24.77
CA ARG A 207 -1.99 -13.02 -23.92
C ARG A 207 -0.49 -13.06 -23.73
N ARG A 208 -0.03 -13.44 -22.55
CA ARG A 208 1.38 -13.71 -22.29
C ARG A 208 1.71 -15.10 -22.80
N GLY A 209 2.57 -15.14 -23.83
CA GLY A 209 3.12 -16.38 -24.36
C GLY A 209 4.08 -17.08 -23.38
N ALA A 210 4.48 -18.30 -23.72
CA ALA A 210 5.43 -19.09 -22.93
C ALA A 210 6.81 -18.44 -22.80
N ASP A 211 7.16 -17.53 -23.71
CA ASP A 211 8.39 -16.74 -23.74
C ASP A 211 8.28 -15.42 -22.96
N SER A 212 7.21 -15.22 -22.19
CA SER A 212 6.88 -13.98 -21.48
C SER A 212 6.64 -12.75 -22.37
N ARG A 213 6.49 -12.93 -23.70
CA ARG A 213 6.06 -11.84 -24.59
C ARG A 213 4.54 -11.77 -24.67
N TYR A 214 4.04 -10.55 -24.86
CA TYR A 214 2.61 -10.34 -25.09
C TYR A 214 2.29 -10.51 -26.57
N GLU A 215 1.46 -11.51 -26.87
CA GLU A 215 0.90 -11.74 -28.20
C GLU A 215 -0.49 -11.13 -28.28
N ARG A 216 -0.71 -10.29 -29.30
CA ARG A 216 -2.03 -9.67 -29.53
C ARG A 216 -3.03 -10.74 -29.94
N LEU A 217 -4.20 -10.72 -29.28
CA LEU A 217 -5.32 -11.58 -29.66
C LEU A 217 -6.04 -11.01 -30.90
N PRO A 218 -6.56 -11.86 -31.81
CA PRO A 218 -7.36 -11.45 -32.96
C PRO A 218 -8.57 -10.59 -32.58
N GLU A 219 -8.96 -9.65 -33.46
CA GLU A 219 -10.09 -8.74 -33.19
C GLU A 219 -11.43 -9.46 -32.96
N ALA A 220 -11.64 -10.63 -33.58
CA ALA A 220 -12.83 -11.45 -33.38
C ALA A 220 -13.00 -11.93 -31.92
N ASP A 221 -11.89 -12.11 -31.20
CA ASP A 221 -11.87 -12.50 -29.78
C ASP A 221 -11.98 -11.26 -28.86
N THR A 222 -11.89 -10.05 -29.43
CA THR A 222 -12.01 -8.79 -28.70
C THR A 222 -13.44 -8.25 -28.60
N GLU A 223 -14.34 -8.63 -29.51
CA GLU A 223 -15.69 -8.05 -29.62
C GLU A 223 -16.81 -8.83 -28.87
N ARG A 224 -16.50 -9.96 -28.22
CA ARG A 224 -17.53 -10.74 -27.53
C ARG A 224 -17.99 -10.06 -26.22
N ASN A 225 -19.15 -9.42 -26.32
CA ASN A 225 -19.77 -8.53 -25.33
C ASN A 225 -20.68 -9.27 -24.33
N ASP A 226 -20.59 -10.61 -24.24
CA ASP A 226 -21.48 -11.48 -23.48
C ASP A 226 -20.98 -11.79 -22.05
N GLY A 227 -20.18 -10.88 -21.45
CA GLY A 227 -19.80 -10.92 -20.03
C GLY A 227 -18.92 -12.10 -19.62
N ARG A 228 -18.57 -12.98 -20.57
CA ARG A 228 -17.54 -14.00 -20.42
C ARG A 228 -16.27 -13.46 -21.05
N ILE A 229 -15.45 -12.80 -20.23
CA ILE A 229 -14.04 -12.66 -20.59
C ILE A 229 -13.51 -14.08 -20.76
N GLU A 230 -13.12 -14.38 -21.99
CA GLU A 230 -12.44 -15.61 -22.33
C GLU A 230 -11.20 -15.70 -21.44
N ARG A 231 -10.96 -16.88 -20.84
CA ARG A 231 -9.89 -17.16 -19.88
C ARG A 231 -8.46 -16.99 -20.46
N ASP A 232 -8.35 -16.38 -21.63
CA ASP A 232 -7.18 -16.41 -22.49
C ASP A 232 -6.48 -15.04 -22.60
N ALA A 233 -7.09 -13.95 -22.13
CA ALA A 233 -6.44 -12.65 -22.09
C ALA A 233 -5.75 -12.42 -20.74
N ASP A 234 -4.46 -12.08 -20.79
CA ASP A 234 -3.69 -11.66 -19.61
C ASP A 234 -3.65 -10.13 -19.48
N VAL A 235 -3.84 -9.41 -20.59
CA VAL A 235 -3.82 -7.95 -20.63
C VAL A 235 -4.94 -7.42 -21.52
N THR A 236 -5.66 -6.40 -21.04
CA THR A 236 -6.59 -5.61 -21.85
C THR A 236 -6.16 -4.15 -21.91
N PHE A 237 -6.17 -3.57 -23.11
CA PHE A 237 -5.90 -2.15 -23.33
C PHE A 237 -7.22 -1.37 -23.44
N LEU A 238 -7.36 -0.35 -22.61
CA LEU A 238 -8.48 0.59 -22.58
C LEU A 238 -8.01 1.98 -22.96
N ARG A 239 -8.81 2.74 -23.71
CA ARG A 239 -8.46 4.10 -24.12
C ARG A 239 -9.61 5.09 -23.99
N ASN A 240 -9.33 6.28 -23.47
CA ASN A 240 -10.17 7.46 -23.61
C ASN A 240 -9.28 8.67 -23.97
N GLY A 241 -9.41 9.16 -25.21
CA GLY A 241 -8.58 10.26 -25.72
C GLY A 241 -7.07 9.97 -25.62
N PRO A 242 -6.29 10.80 -24.90
CA PRO A 242 -4.86 10.59 -24.69
C PRO A 242 -4.55 9.56 -23.58
N LEU A 243 -5.52 9.22 -22.73
CA LEU A 243 -5.32 8.28 -21.64
C LEU A 243 -5.48 6.84 -22.16
N THR A 244 -4.43 6.04 -22.00
CA THR A 244 -4.45 4.60 -22.29
C THR A 244 -4.05 3.82 -21.05
N LEU A 245 -4.90 2.89 -20.62
CA LEU A 245 -4.61 1.95 -19.54
C LEU A 245 -4.36 0.55 -20.10
N ALA A 246 -3.34 -0.13 -19.59
CA ALA A 246 -3.12 -1.56 -19.79
C ALA A 246 -3.49 -2.27 -18.48
N LEU A 247 -4.61 -2.97 -18.47
CA LEU A 247 -5.05 -3.77 -17.34
C LEU A 247 -4.34 -5.11 -17.38
N LEU A 248 -3.51 -5.40 -16.38
CA LEU A 248 -2.79 -6.65 -16.28
C LEU A 248 -3.45 -7.55 -15.27
N TRP A 249 -3.83 -8.75 -15.71
CA TRP A 249 -4.37 -9.75 -14.83
C TRP A 249 -3.26 -10.34 -13.94
N VAL A 250 -3.47 -10.28 -12.64
CA VAL A 250 -2.53 -10.84 -11.63
C VAL A 250 -3.07 -12.08 -10.92
N GLY A 251 -4.28 -12.53 -11.25
CA GLY A 251 -4.95 -13.64 -10.58
C GLY A 251 -5.86 -13.19 -9.43
N GLY A 252 -6.92 -13.96 -9.16
CA GLY A 252 -7.96 -13.58 -8.19
C GLY A 252 -7.51 -13.57 -6.71
N GLY A 253 -6.36 -14.16 -6.41
CA GLY A 253 -5.76 -14.18 -5.06
C GLY A 253 -4.56 -13.25 -4.89
N ALA A 254 -4.20 -12.47 -5.91
CA ALA A 254 -3.10 -11.53 -5.80
C ALA A 254 -3.49 -10.38 -4.87
N ARG A 255 -2.63 -10.08 -3.90
CA ARG A 255 -2.74 -8.85 -3.12
C ARG A 255 -2.33 -7.71 -4.05
N LEU A 256 -3.28 -6.84 -4.39
CA LEU A 256 -2.97 -5.55 -5.00
C LEU A 256 -2.32 -4.70 -3.92
N GLU A 257 -0.99 -4.69 -3.88
CA GLU A 257 -0.28 -3.70 -3.05
C GLU A 257 -0.53 -2.32 -3.65
N ARG A 258 -0.66 -1.28 -2.79
CA ARG A 258 -0.63 0.11 -3.27
C ARG A 258 0.65 0.25 -4.10
N GLY A 259 0.49 0.52 -5.39
CA GLY A 259 1.61 0.59 -6.32
C GLY A 259 2.64 1.61 -5.86
N VAL A 260 3.87 1.50 -6.39
CA VAL A 260 4.94 2.50 -6.19
C VAL A 260 4.50 3.91 -6.65
N VAL A 261 3.47 3.98 -7.51
CA VAL A 261 2.85 5.22 -7.95
C VAL A 261 1.85 5.71 -6.90
N ASP A 262 2.11 6.89 -6.34
CA ASP A 262 1.27 7.53 -5.31
C ASP A 262 -0.16 7.80 -5.79
N HIS A 263 -0.30 8.51 -6.92
CA HIS A 263 -1.57 8.77 -7.59
C HIS A 263 -1.38 9.05 -9.10
N LEU A 264 -2.47 8.92 -9.86
CA LEU A 264 -2.58 9.35 -11.25
C LEU A 264 -3.39 10.65 -11.32
N SER A 265 -2.73 11.73 -11.72
CA SER A 265 -3.38 13.05 -11.87
C SER A 265 -3.82 13.29 -13.32
N VAL A 266 -5.10 13.60 -13.51
CA VAL A 266 -5.69 13.93 -14.82
C VAL A 266 -6.38 15.29 -14.75
N ALA A 267 -6.25 16.05 -15.84
CA ALA A 267 -6.87 17.36 -15.99
C ALA A 267 -8.05 17.28 -16.95
N VAL A 268 -9.20 17.83 -16.54
CA VAL A 268 -10.45 17.82 -17.32
C VAL A 268 -11.10 19.20 -17.32
N ASP A 269 -12.06 19.43 -18.23
CA ASP A 269 -12.89 20.64 -18.21
C ASP A 269 -13.90 20.61 -17.04
N ALA A 270 -14.49 21.76 -16.73
CA ALA A 270 -15.40 21.92 -15.59
C ALA A 270 -16.67 21.05 -15.67
N ALA A 271 -17.22 20.83 -16.89
CA ALA A 271 -18.41 20.01 -17.06
C ALA A 271 -18.08 18.53 -16.80
N THR A 272 -17.00 18.04 -17.39
CA THR A 272 -16.48 16.68 -17.15
C THR A 272 -16.13 16.47 -15.67
N PHE A 273 -15.52 17.46 -15.00
CA PHE A 273 -15.23 17.39 -13.58
C PHE A 273 -16.49 17.22 -12.73
N ALA A 274 -17.53 18.02 -12.99
CA ALA A 274 -18.80 17.92 -12.26
C ALA A 274 -19.43 16.54 -12.41
N THR A 275 -19.42 15.97 -13.62
CA THR A 275 -19.91 14.61 -13.88
C THR A 275 -19.09 13.56 -13.13
N LEU A 276 -17.76 13.59 -13.24
CA LEU A 276 -16.88 12.62 -12.57
C LEU A 276 -16.97 12.72 -11.05
N LYS A 277 -17.04 13.94 -10.49
CA LYS A 277 -17.22 14.17 -9.06
C LYS A 277 -18.56 13.63 -8.58
N GLY A 278 -19.65 13.85 -9.34
CA GLY A 278 -20.96 13.28 -9.04
C GLY A 278 -20.95 11.75 -9.04
N GLU A 279 -20.41 11.13 -10.08
CA GLU A 279 -20.26 9.67 -10.17
C GLU A 279 -19.42 9.10 -9.03
N ALA A 280 -18.31 9.76 -8.67
CA ALA A 280 -17.44 9.30 -7.59
C ALA A 280 -18.14 9.33 -6.22
N LEU A 281 -18.98 10.34 -5.97
CA LEU A 281 -19.75 10.47 -4.73
C LEU A 281 -20.95 9.51 -4.65
N MET A 282 -21.49 9.07 -5.79
CA MET A 282 -22.63 8.14 -5.86
C MET A 282 -22.20 6.67 -5.86
N ARG A 283 -20.93 6.39 -6.10
CA ARG A 283 -20.34 5.04 -6.08
C ARG A 283 -19.67 4.78 -4.73
N PRO A 284 -19.48 3.50 -4.33
CA PRO A 284 -18.76 3.14 -3.11
C PRO A 284 -17.23 3.30 -3.28
N LEU A 285 -16.78 4.47 -3.74
CA LEU A 285 -15.36 4.82 -3.87
C LEU A 285 -14.88 5.52 -2.60
N THR A 286 -13.62 5.30 -2.22
CA THR A 286 -13.04 5.99 -1.07
C THR A 286 -12.56 7.36 -1.50
N ILE A 287 -13.26 8.41 -1.11
CA ILE A 287 -12.82 9.79 -1.34
C ILE A 287 -11.73 10.14 -0.32
N ILE A 288 -10.54 10.51 -0.82
CA ILE A 288 -9.39 10.91 -0.01
C ILE A 288 -9.42 12.42 0.23
N HIS A 289 -9.71 13.18 -0.82
CA HIS A 289 -9.78 14.64 -0.76
C HIS A 289 -10.81 15.15 -1.76
N GLY A 290 -11.47 16.26 -1.44
CA GLY A 290 -12.43 16.90 -2.34
C GLY A 290 -12.44 18.41 -2.15
N SER A 291 -12.34 19.14 -3.25
CA SER A 291 -12.46 20.59 -3.32
C SER A 291 -13.39 20.98 -4.49
N ASP A 292 -13.56 22.27 -4.73
CA ASP A 292 -14.37 22.77 -5.85
C ASP A 292 -13.69 22.56 -7.21
N ALA A 293 -12.36 22.42 -7.24
CA ALA A 293 -11.57 22.29 -8.47
C ALA A 293 -10.72 21.02 -8.54
N SER A 294 -10.77 20.17 -7.50
CA SER A 294 -10.09 18.89 -7.46
C SER A 294 -10.86 17.83 -6.69
N ILE A 295 -10.69 16.56 -7.05
CA ILE A 295 -11.14 15.42 -6.26
C ILE A 295 -10.10 14.31 -6.33
N THR A 296 -9.82 13.69 -5.20
CA THR A 296 -8.92 12.56 -5.07
C THR A 296 -9.69 11.38 -4.49
N PHE A 297 -9.64 10.23 -5.16
CA PHE A 297 -10.33 9.02 -4.71
C PHE A 297 -9.50 7.77 -5.00
N LEU A 298 -9.74 6.71 -4.24
CA LEU A 298 -9.19 5.38 -4.48
C LEU A 298 -10.20 4.56 -5.28
N ASP A 299 -9.74 3.96 -6.38
CA ASP A 299 -10.56 3.04 -7.17
C ASP A 299 -10.59 1.62 -6.57
N PRO A 300 -11.49 0.73 -7.04
CA PRO A 300 -11.60 -0.64 -6.52
C PRO A 300 -10.36 -1.52 -6.71
N PHE A 301 -9.40 -1.08 -7.54
CA PHE A 301 -8.17 -1.79 -7.85
C PHE A 301 -6.96 -1.20 -7.11
N GLY A 302 -7.19 -0.24 -6.22
CA GLY A 302 -6.17 0.36 -5.39
C GLY A 302 -5.37 1.47 -6.08
N VAL A 303 -5.83 2.00 -7.22
CA VAL A 303 -5.22 3.16 -7.88
C VAL A 303 -5.84 4.43 -7.31
N THR A 304 -4.98 5.32 -6.81
CA THR A 304 -5.41 6.66 -6.41
C THR A 304 -5.50 7.55 -7.65
N TRP A 305 -6.65 8.17 -7.86
CA TRP A 305 -6.89 9.12 -8.94
C TRP A 305 -7.04 10.51 -8.37
N GLU A 306 -6.36 11.49 -8.97
CA GLU A 306 -6.59 12.90 -8.75
C GLU A 306 -7.16 13.49 -10.05
N VAL A 307 -8.34 14.10 -9.96
CA VAL A 307 -8.97 14.80 -11.09
C VAL A 307 -8.97 16.28 -10.77
N THR A 308 -8.41 17.10 -11.66
CA THR A 308 -8.32 18.56 -11.50
C THR A 308 -9.01 19.28 -12.66
N VAL A 309 -9.60 20.44 -12.36
CA VAL A 309 -10.18 21.30 -13.40
C VAL A 309 -9.07 22.10 -14.08
N ARG A 310 -8.99 22.02 -15.40
CA ARG A 310 -8.07 22.84 -16.21
C ARG A 310 -8.84 23.56 -17.32
N GLY A 311 -8.92 24.88 -17.23
CA GLY A 311 -9.61 25.74 -18.19
C GLY A 311 -10.47 26.78 -17.48
N SER A 312 -10.64 27.96 -18.08
CA SER A 312 -11.27 29.12 -17.44
C SER A 312 -12.69 28.83 -16.96
N VAL A 313 -12.93 29.09 -15.68
CA VAL A 313 -14.27 29.32 -15.15
C VAL A 313 -14.80 30.55 -15.90
N MET A 314 -15.75 30.37 -16.82
CA MET A 314 -16.49 31.52 -17.32
C MET A 314 -17.25 32.12 -16.14
N GLN A 315 -16.87 33.35 -15.76
CA GLN A 315 -17.65 34.23 -14.89
C GLN A 315 -19.00 34.56 -15.52
#